data_AF-A0AAV7V019-F1
#
_entry.id   AF-A0AAV7V019-F1
#
_cell.length_a   1.000
_cell.length_b   1.000
_cell.length_c   1.000
_cell.angle_alpha   90.00
_cell.angle_beta   90.00
_cell.angle_gamma   90.00
#
_symmetry.space_group_name_H-M   'P 1'
#
loop_
_entity.id
_entity.type
_entity.pdbx_description
1 polymer ?
#
loop_
_entity_poly.entity_id
_entity_poly.type
_entity_poly.pdbx_seq_one_letter_code
_entity_poly.pdbx_strand_id
1 'polypeptide(L)'
;MSLPWANNANGFLEEPRMEPSDAGRILRSLEMGSVLTLFYQKKSQRPERRTFQVKLETRQIIWSRSSEKVEGESKSGMKLALWADGFM
;
A
#
# COMPACT_ATOMS: atom_id res chain seq x y z
N MET A 1 -3.79 34.69 -21.70
CA MET A 1 -3.51 33.38 -21.10
C MET A 1 -2.78 33.63 -19.80
N SER A 2 -3.53 33.71 -18.69
CA SER A 2 -2.97 33.93 -17.36
C SER A 2 -2.32 32.63 -16.89
N LEU A 3 -1.05 32.68 -16.53
CA LEU A 3 -0.37 31.51 -15.97
C LEU A 3 -0.99 31.19 -14.59
N PRO A 4 -1.23 29.90 -14.27
CA PRO A 4 -1.95 29.49 -13.06
C PRO A 4 -1.20 29.78 -11.73
N TRP A 5 0.00 30.37 -11.76
CA TRP A 5 0.82 30.61 -10.58
C TRP A 5 0.51 31.93 -9.84
N ALA A 6 -0.28 32.83 -10.44
CA ALA A 6 -0.30 34.23 -10.03
C ALA A 6 -1.43 34.63 -9.05
N ASN A 7 -1.94 33.75 -8.17
CA ASN A 7 -3.01 34.17 -7.25
C ASN A 7 -3.09 33.53 -5.85
N ASN A 8 -1.99 32.98 -5.31
CA ASN A 8 -1.97 32.58 -3.89
C ASN A 8 -0.81 33.27 -3.17
N ALA A 9 -1.14 34.26 -2.33
CA ALA A 9 -0.18 35.01 -1.51
C ALA A 9 0.42 34.17 -0.37
N ASN A 10 -0.11 32.96 -0.13
CA ASN A 10 0.44 32.00 0.81
C ASN A 10 1.10 30.91 -0.03
N GLY A 11 2.44 30.83 0.00
CA GLY A 11 3.26 29.89 -0.78
C GLY A 11 3.06 28.40 -0.48
N PHE A 12 1.85 27.99 -0.11
CA PHE A 12 1.41 26.61 -0.09
C PHE A 12 1.06 26.22 -1.52
N LEU A 13 1.88 25.36 -2.10
CA LEU A 13 1.54 24.64 -3.32
C LEU A 13 0.24 23.89 -2.99
N GLU A 14 -0.91 24.32 -3.51
CA GLU A 14 -2.11 23.48 -3.51
C GLU A 14 -1.74 22.27 -4.39
N GLU A 15 -1.24 21.22 -3.75
CA GLU A 15 -1.11 19.89 -4.33
C GLU A 15 -2.43 19.62 -5.07
N PRO A 16 -2.42 19.19 -6.35
CA PRO A 16 -3.64 18.87 -7.06
C PRO A 16 -4.47 17.95 -6.17
N ARG A 17 -5.63 18.44 -5.69
CA ARG A 17 -6.52 17.62 -4.87
C ARG A 17 -6.81 16.38 -5.70
N MET A 18 -6.30 15.24 -5.26
CA MET A 18 -6.47 13.99 -6.00
C MET A 18 -7.96 13.81 -6.23
N GLU A 19 -8.38 13.81 -7.49
CA GLU A 19 -9.79 13.67 -7.82
C GLU A 19 -10.25 12.30 -7.29
N PRO A 20 -11.46 12.18 -6.73
CA PRO A 20 -11.97 10.89 -6.22
C PRO A 20 -11.87 9.75 -7.24
N SER A 21 -11.96 10.11 -8.53
CA SER A 21 -11.76 9.21 -9.67
C SER A 21 -10.35 8.62 -9.76
N ASP A 22 -9.32 9.41 -9.43
CA ASP A 22 -7.92 8.97 -9.43
C ASP A 22 -7.63 8.04 -8.27
N ALA A 23 -8.18 8.34 -7.09
CA ALA A 23 -8.10 7.46 -5.92
C ALA A 23 -8.75 6.09 -6.21
N GLY A 24 -9.93 6.07 -6.85
CA GLY A 24 -10.59 4.82 -7.24
C GLY A 24 -9.77 3.96 -8.21
N ARG A 25 -9.11 4.58 -9.20
CA ARG A 25 -8.23 3.89 -10.15
C ARG A 25 -7.02 3.26 -9.46
N ILE A 26 -6.42 3.98 -8.51
CA ILE A 26 -5.28 3.50 -7.72
C ILE A 26 -5.71 2.33 -6.85
N LEU A 27 -6.82 2.44 -6.13
CA LEU A 27 -7.34 1.36 -5.29
C LEU A 27 -7.63 0.10 -6.11
N ARG A 28 -8.23 0.24 -7.29
CA ARG A 28 -8.45 -0.91 -8.18
C ARG A 28 -7.14 -1.54 -8.67
N SER A 29 -6.13 -0.72 -8.92
CA SER A 29 -4.79 -1.20 -9.29
C SER A 29 -4.12 -1.96 -8.14
N LEU A 30 -4.26 -1.46 -6.91
CA LEU A 30 -3.74 -2.11 -5.70
C LEU A 30 -4.50 -3.41 -5.37
N GLU A 31 -5.77 -3.52 -5.74
CA GLU A 31 -6.55 -4.75 -5.61
C GLU A 31 -6.09 -5.86 -6.57
N MET A 32 -5.63 -5.50 -7.79
CA MET A 32 -4.99 -6.47 -8.71
C MET A 32 -3.63 -6.96 -8.19
N GLY A 33 -2.91 -6.08 -7.49
CA GLY A 33 -1.69 -6.38 -6.77
C GLY A 33 -0.45 -5.67 -7.31
N SER A 34 0.47 -5.35 -6.40
CA SER A 34 1.72 -4.66 -6.68
C SER A 34 2.89 -5.37 -6.02
N VAL A 35 4.01 -5.49 -6.74
CA VAL A 35 5.22 -6.12 -6.20
C VAL A 35 6.04 -5.07 -5.47
N LEU A 36 6.18 -5.22 -4.16
CA LEU A 36 6.91 -4.31 -3.30
C LEU A 36 7.90 -5.08 -2.41
N THR A 37 8.77 -4.35 -1.73
CA THR A 37 9.73 -4.93 -0.79
C THR A 37 9.22 -4.74 0.64
N LEU A 38 9.02 -5.85 1.35
CA LEU A 38 8.70 -5.87 2.78
C LEU A 38 9.98 -5.69 3.59
N PHE A 39 10.07 -4.58 4.31
CA PHE A 39 11.10 -4.36 5.32
C PHE A 39 10.53 -4.72 6.69
N TYR A 40 11.15 -5.70 7.35
CA TYR A 40 10.77 -6.10 8.69
C TYR A 40 11.32 -5.11 9.73
N GLN A 41 10.62 -4.94 10.84
CA GLN A 41 11.06 -4.07 11.94
C GLN A 41 12.39 -4.54 12.55
N LYS A 42 12.62 -5.86 12.60
CA LYS A 42 13.90 -6.41 13.07
C LYS A 42 14.95 -6.22 12.00
N LYS A 43 15.98 -5.44 12.31
CA LYS A 43 17.11 -5.15 11.40
C LYS A 43 17.88 -6.40 10.94
N SER A 44 17.80 -7.51 11.68
CA SER A 44 18.42 -8.79 11.30
C SER A 44 17.66 -9.54 10.20
N GLN A 45 16.40 -9.20 9.95
CA GLN A 45 15.61 -9.84 8.90
C GLN A 45 15.89 -9.18 7.55
N ARG A 46 16.22 -10.01 6.56
CA ARG A 46 16.47 -9.54 5.19
C ARG A 46 15.17 -9.00 4.58
N PRO A 47 15.20 -7.88 3.84
CA PRO A 47 14.05 -7.41 3.08
C PRO A 47 13.61 -8.43 2.04
N GLU A 48 12.30 -8.59 1.85
CA GLU A 48 11.72 -9.59 0.96
C GLU A 48 10.85 -8.96 -0.11
N ARG A 49 11.03 -9.38 -1.37
CA ARG A 49 10.16 -8.98 -2.47
C ARG A 49 8.87 -9.83 -2.44
N ARG A 50 7.71 -9.17 -2.32
CA ARG A 50 6.39 -9.80 -2.17
C ARG A 50 5.35 -9.10 -3.04
N THR A 51 4.30 -9.82 -3.41
CA THR A 51 3.13 -9.22 -4.08
C THR A 51 2.11 -8.84 -3.03
N PHE A 52 1.76 -7.56 -2.97
CA PHE A 52 0.77 -6.98 -2.07
C PHE A 52 -0.52 -6.71 -2.83
N GLN A 53 -1.65 -7.11 -2.25
CA GLN A 53 -2.99 -6.89 -2.77
C GLN A 53 -3.85 -6.24 -1.70
N VAL A 54 -4.64 -5.25 -2.11
CA VAL A 54 -5.66 -4.64 -1.24
C VAL A 54 -6.97 -5.37 -1.43
N LYS A 55 -7.51 -5.90 -0.34
CA LYS A 55 -8.84 -6.50 -0.32
C LYS A 55 -9.84 -5.43 0.10
N LEU A 56 -10.48 -4.76 -0.88
CA LEU A 56 -11.34 -3.60 -0.61
C LEU A 56 -12.56 -3.96 0.24
N GLU A 57 -13.09 -5.18 0.10
CA GLU A 57 -14.24 -5.67 0.88
C GLU A 57 -13.98 -5.73 2.39
N THR A 58 -12.79 -6.19 2.80
CA THR A 58 -12.40 -6.28 4.22
C THR A 58 -11.46 -5.16 4.65
N ARG A 59 -11.08 -4.27 3.72
CA ARG A 59 -10.10 -3.20 3.92
C ARG A 59 -8.74 -3.69 4.44
N GLN A 60 -8.33 -4.89 4.04
CA GLN A 60 -7.06 -5.50 4.47
C GLN A 60 -6.02 -5.46 3.35
N ILE A 61 -4.74 -5.43 3.74
CA ILE A 61 -3.61 -5.64 2.82
C ILE A 61 -3.12 -7.08 3.01
N ILE A 62 -3.13 -7.85 1.93
CA ILE A 62 -2.69 -9.24 1.90
C ILE A 62 -1.43 -9.31 1.05
N TRP A 63 -0.48 -10.14 1.44
CA TRP A 63 0.67 -10.43 0.59
C TRP A 63 0.99 -11.92 0.61
N SER A 64 1.49 -12.39 -0.52
CA SER A 64 1.95 -13.76 -0.68
C SER A 64 3.43 -13.79 -1.02
N ARG A 65 4.05 -14.91 -0.66
CA ARG A 65 5.34 -15.26 -1.26
C ARG A 65 5.06 -15.64 -2.70
N SER A 66 5.70 -14.99 -3.67
CA SER A 66 5.71 -15.50 -5.04
C SER A 66 6.16 -16.96 -4.97
N SER A 67 5.27 -17.87 -5.34
CA SER A 67 5.52 -19.30 -5.36
C SER A 67 6.54 -19.58 -6.46
N GLU A 68 7.80 -19.69 -6.07
CA GLU A 68 8.61 -20.78 -6.59
C GLU A 68 8.74 -21.77 -5.42
N LYS A 69 7.82 -22.74 -5.37
CA LYS A 69 7.82 -23.96 -4.53
C LYS A 69 8.73 -23.91 -3.28
N VAL A 70 8.26 -23.36 -2.17
CA VAL A 70 8.79 -23.77 -0.86
C VAL A 70 7.63 -23.89 0.12
N GLU A 71 7.19 -25.14 0.29
CA GLU A 71 6.50 -25.66 1.46
C GLU A 71 7.19 -25.12 2.71
N GLY A 72 6.51 -24.25 3.43
CA GLY A 72 7.14 -23.48 4.50
C GLY A 72 6.22 -22.37 4.95
N GLU A 73 5.04 -22.77 5.41
CA GLU A 73 4.00 -21.97 6.01
C GLU A 73 4.57 -21.06 7.12
N SER A 74 5.01 -19.86 6.75
CA SER A 74 5.33 -18.82 7.73
C SER A 74 4.07 -18.01 7.85
N LYS A 75 3.28 -18.38 8.87
CA LYS A 75 2.06 -17.74 9.37
C LYS A 75 2.24 -16.26 9.79
N SER A 76 3.32 -15.59 9.36
CA SER A 76 3.63 -14.21 9.72
C SER A 76 2.86 -13.18 8.90
N GLY A 77 2.43 -13.51 7.68
CA GLY A 77 1.68 -12.59 6.80
C GLY A 77 0.24 -12.34 7.25
N MET A 78 -0.46 -13.38 7.73
CA MET A 78 -1.82 -13.25 8.28
C MET A 78 -1.85 -12.49 9.61
N LYS A 79 -0.73 -12.50 10.37
CA LYS A 79 -0.66 -11.88 11.69
C LYS A 79 -0.79 -10.35 11.65
N LEU A 80 -0.31 -9.70 10.59
CA LEU A 80 -0.40 -8.25 10.45
C LEU A 80 -1.81 -7.78 10.04
N ALA A 81 -2.56 -8.58 9.27
CA ALA A 81 -3.98 -8.30 9.02
C ALA A 81 -4.80 -8.43 10.31
N LEU A 82 -4.51 -9.42 11.15
CA LEU A 82 -5.17 -9.59 12.44
C LEU A 82 -4.75 -8.55 13.50
N TRP A 83 -3.56 -7.96 13.40
CA TRP A 83 -3.11 -6.95 14.36
C TRP A 83 -3.77 -5.58 14.15
N ALA A 84 -4.30 -5.32 12.95
CA ALA A 84 -5.09 -4.11 12.70
C ALA A 84 -6.49 -4.16 13.35
N ASP A 85 -7.00 -5.36 13.64
CA ASP A 85 -8.39 -5.57 14.09
C ASP A 85 -8.52 -5.81 15.61
N GLY A 86 -7.51 -5.48 16.43
CA GLY A 86 -7.64 -5.64 17.87
C GLY A 86 -6.52 -5.02 18.70
N PHE A 87 -6.73 -3.77 19.14
CA PHE A 87 -6.46 -3.26 20.49
C PHE A 87 -6.94 -1.80 20.59
N MET A 88 -8.08 -1.60 21.26
CA MET A 88 -8.20 -0.53 22.26
C MET A 88 -7.70 -1.11 23.59
#